data_AF-A0A351KU87-F1
#
_entry.id   AF-A0A351KU87-F1
#
_cell.length_a   1.000
_cell.length_b   1.000
_cell.length_c   1.000
_cell.angle_alpha   90.00
_cell.angle_beta   90.00
_cell.angle_gamma   90.00
#
_symmetry.space_group_name_H-M   'P 1'
#
loop_
_entity.id
_entity.type
_entity.pdbx_description
1 polymer ?
#
loop_
_entity_poly.entity_id
_entity_poly.type
_entity_poly.pdbx_seq_one_letter_code
_entity_poly.pdbx_strand_id
1 'polypeptide(L)'
;MKMIKTAVSTTLIALAFSGSVFAAENSEGVKEHMQLTVNKAKDALAAATAGNKDLCVSEIKVTKQHYKEITGDAAGKPLQDAIKNIKVAQEECVNGDTKKASETLTGVVAALEAINSGAQAGKVTYQH
;
A
#
# COMPACT_ATOMS: atom_id res chain seq x y z
N MET A 1 35.43 0.85 47.12
CA MET A 1 34.95 -0.54 46.96
C MET A 1 35.31 -1.03 45.57
N LYS A 2 35.90 -2.22 45.50
CA LYS A 2 36.38 -2.92 44.29
C LYS A 2 35.22 -3.64 43.60
N MET A 3 35.25 -3.63 42.25
CA MET A 3 34.78 -4.62 41.24
C MET A 3 33.41 -5.31 41.47
N ILE A 4 32.57 -5.49 40.44
CA ILE A 4 32.59 -6.71 39.61
C ILE A 4 31.94 -6.40 38.24
N LYS A 5 32.66 -6.77 37.18
CA LYS A 5 32.18 -6.87 35.81
C LYS A 5 31.35 -8.15 35.70
N THR A 6 30.10 -8.06 35.22
CA THR A 6 29.31 -9.25 34.87
C THR A 6 29.00 -9.20 33.38
N ALA A 7 29.74 -10.02 32.63
CA ALA A 7 29.43 -10.36 31.25
C ALA A 7 28.18 -11.25 31.23
N VAL A 8 27.11 -10.78 30.60
CA VAL A 8 25.97 -11.62 30.24
C VAL A 8 26.28 -12.20 28.86
N SER A 9 26.92 -13.37 28.91
CA SER A 9 26.92 -14.34 27.84
C SER A 9 25.56 -15.06 27.81
N THR A 10 25.30 -15.74 26.69
CA THR A 10 24.32 -16.84 26.53
C THR A 10 22.88 -16.40 26.24
N THR A 11 22.47 -16.46 24.97
CA THR A 11 21.74 -17.62 24.41
C THR A 11 21.14 -17.24 23.06
N LEU A 12 21.72 -17.80 21.99
CA LEU A 12 21.06 -17.97 20.70
C LEU A 12 19.81 -18.83 20.90
N ILE A 13 18.63 -18.22 20.91
CA ILE A 13 17.38 -18.96 20.68
C ILE A 13 17.12 -18.95 19.18
N ALA A 14 17.61 -19.98 18.51
CA ALA A 14 17.11 -20.40 17.22
C ALA A 14 15.71 -21.00 17.44
N LEU A 15 14.68 -20.14 17.42
CA LEU A 15 13.30 -20.58 17.33
C LEU A 15 13.06 -21.06 15.91
N ALA A 16 13.09 -22.38 15.76
CA ALA A 16 12.60 -23.10 14.62
C ALA A 16 11.15 -22.66 14.30
N PHE A 17 10.98 -21.85 13.25
CA PHE A 17 9.71 -21.74 12.56
C PHE A 17 9.54 -22.96 11.65
N SER A 18 9.17 -24.08 12.28
CA SER A 18 8.55 -25.20 11.59
C SER A 18 7.07 -24.88 11.44
N GLY A 19 6.58 -24.77 10.20
CA GLY A 19 5.13 -24.77 9.96
C GLY A 19 4.69 -23.80 8.88
N SER A 20 4.67 -24.30 7.66
CA SER A 20 4.06 -23.68 6.49
C SER A 20 2.54 -23.52 6.68
N VAL A 21 2.10 -22.44 7.32
CA VAL A 21 0.70 -21.99 7.40
C VAL A 21 0.66 -20.46 7.25
N PHE A 22 1.14 -19.93 6.13
CA PHE A 22 1.05 -18.49 5.81
C PHE A 22 0.76 -18.21 4.32
N ALA A 23 0.40 -19.22 3.55
CA ALA A 23 0.23 -19.09 2.10
C ALA A 23 -1.24 -18.85 1.68
N ALA A 24 -2.22 -19.43 2.39
CA ALA A 24 -3.64 -19.29 2.04
C ALA A 24 -4.29 -18.06 2.70
N GLU A 25 -4.13 -17.89 4.02
CA GLU A 25 -4.75 -16.78 4.78
C GLU A 25 -4.24 -15.39 4.35
N ASN A 26 -2.96 -15.29 3.95
CA ASN A 26 -2.41 -14.04 3.41
C ASN A 26 -3.05 -13.64 2.08
N SER A 27 -3.48 -14.58 1.25
CA SER A 27 -4.02 -14.27 -0.08
C SER A 27 -5.40 -13.57 -0.02
N GLU A 28 -6.24 -13.99 0.94
CA GLU A 28 -7.56 -13.37 1.16
C GLU A 28 -7.42 -11.98 1.80
N GLY A 29 -6.56 -11.86 2.82
CA GLY A 29 -6.26 -10.56 3.45
C GLY A 29 -5.64 -9.56 2.47
N VAL A 30 -4.69 -10.00 1.63
CA VAL A 30 -4.10 -9.16 0.59
C VAL A 30 -5.14 -8.71 -0.44
N LYS A 31 -6.07 -9.57 -0.83
CA LYS A 31 -7.14 -9.23 -1.78
C LYS A 31 -8.14 -8.24 -1.16
N GLU A 32 -8.52 -8.43 0.10
CA GLU A 32 -9.37 -7.49 0.83
C GLU A 32 -8.69 -6.12 0.92
N HIS A 33 -7.42 -6.07 1.33
CA HIS A 33 -6.67 -4.82 1.42
C HIS A 33 -6.45 -4.16 0.06
N MET A 34 -6.31 -4.93 -1.02
CA MET A 34 -6.30 -4.38 -2.38
C MET A 34 -7.64 -3.71 -2.72
N GLN A 35 -8.76 -4.36 -2.45
CA GLN A 35 -10.09 -3.79 -2.69
C GLN A 35 -10.33 -2.53 -1.84
N LEU A 36 -9.95 -2.56 -0.56
CA LEU A 36 -10.04 -1.40 0.33
C LEU A 36 -9.14 -0.25 -0.15
N THR A 37 -7.95 -0.55 -0.66
CA THR A 37 -7.05 0.45 -1.27
C THR A 37 -7.71 1.12 -2.48
N VAL A 38 -8.34 0.34 -3.37
CA VAL A 38 -9.09 0.88 -4.52
C VAL A 38 -10.25 1.77 -4.06
N ASN A 39 -11.07 1.27 -3.12
CA ASN A 39 -12.25 1.99 -2.64
C ASN A 39 -11.87 3.31 -1.97
N LYS A 40 -10.82 3.31 -1.14
CA LYS A 40 -10.35 4.50 -0.45
C LYS A 40 -9.68 5.51 -1.39
N ALA A 41 -9.02 5.04 -2.45
CA ALA A 41 -8.54 5.92 -3.51
C ALA A 41 -9.71 6.59 -4.27
N LYS A 42 -10.83 5.88 -4.47
CA LYS A 42 -12.05 6.46 -5.06
C LYS A 42 -12.71 7.48 -4.14
N ASP A 43 -12.77 7.20 -2.83
CA ASP A 43 -13.28 8.15 -1.85
C ASP A 43 -12.44 9.43 -1.82
N ALA A 44 -11.11 9.29 -1.88
CA ALA A 44 -10.18 10.41 -2.01
C ALA A 44 -10.40 11.21 -3.30
N LEU A 45 -10.59 10.52 -4.43
CA LEU A 45 -10.89 11.17 -5.72
C LEU A 45 -12.20 11.96 -5.62
N ALA A 46 -13.26 11.35 -5.10
CA ALA A 46 -14.55 12.03 -4.93
C ALA A 46 -14.42 13.28 -4.04
N ALA A 47 -13.66 13.20 -2.95
CA ALA A 47 -13.37 14.34 -2.09
C ALA A 47 -12.57 15.44 -2.81
N ALA A 48 -11.55 15.08 -3.59
CA ALA A 48 -10.78 16.03 -4.39
C ALA A 48 -11.64 16.72 -5.46
N THR A 49 -12.48 15.97 -6.16
CA THR A 49 -13.44 16.50 -7.15
C THR A 49 -14.47 17.43 -6.50
N ALA A 50 -14.90 17.14 -5.26
CA ALA A 50 -15.77 18.00 -4.49
C ALA A 50 -15.08 19.25 -3.89
N GLY A 51 -13.76 19.41 -4.10
CA GLY A 51 -12.98 20.50 -3.50
C GLY A 51 -12.74 20.35 -1.99
N ASN A 52 -13.02 19.18 -1.42
CA ASN A 52 -12.85 18.91 0.00
C ASN A 52 -11.44 18.39 0.29
N LYS A 53 -10.51 19.32 0.50
CA LYS A 53 -9.09 19.00 0.74
C LYS A 53 -8.87 18.12 1.97
N ASP A 54 -9.57 18.39 3.07
CA ASP A 54 -9.33 17.72 4.35
C ASP A 54 -9.77 16.26 4.27
N LEU A 55 -10.93 16.02 3.64
CA LEU A 55 -11.41 14.67 3.37
C LEU A 55 -10.50 13.95 2.36
N CYS A 56 -10.04 14.62 1.30
CA CYS A 56 -9.07 14.04 0.36
C CYS A 56 -7.81 13.53 1.08
N VAL A 57 -7.19 14.39 1.91
CA VAL A 57 -5.99 14.00 2.67
C VAL A 57 -6.28 12.86 3.63
N SER A 58 -7.44 12.87 4.29
CA SER A 58 -7.87 11.80 5.19
C SER A 58 -7.99 10.45 4.47
N GLU A 59 -8.75 10.39 3.39
CA GLU A 59 -8.97 9.14 2.63
C GLU A 59 -7.67 8.63 1.98
N ILE A 60 -6.77 9.52 1.54
CA ILE A 60 -5.43 9.12 1.08
C ILE A 60 -4.62 8.46 2.20
N LYS A 61 -4.69 8.95 3.44
CA LYS A 61 -4.00 8.31 4.57
C LYS A 61 -4.53 6.91 4.82
N VAL A 62 -5.85 6.72 4.76
CA VAL A 62 -6.48 5.39 4.90
C VAL A 62 -6.08 4.47 3.75
N THR A 63 -6.05 4.99 2.52
CA THR A 63 -5.57 4.25 1.35
C THR A 63 -4.15 3.72 1.56
N LYS A 64 -3.25 4.57 2.06
CA LYS A 64 -1.86 4.19 2.36
C LYS A 64 -1.74 3.22 3.53
N GLN A 65 -2.72 3.19 4.44
CA GLN A 65 -2.75 2.21 5.53
C GLN A 65 -3.06 0.83 4.97
N HIS A 66 -4.11 0.68 4.16
CA HIS A 66 -4.43 -0.61 3.55
C HIS A 66 -3.35 -1.10 2.60
N TYR A 67 -2.69 -0.20 1.86
CA TYR A 67 -1.55 -0.56 1.02
C TYR A 67 -0.42 -1.28 1.77
N LYS A 68 -0.14 -0.91 3.03
CA LYS A 68 0.95 -1.52 3.81
C LYS A 68 0.70 -2.99 4.12
N GLU A 69 -0.55 -3.41 4.12
CA GLU A 69 -0.96 -4.78 4.37
C GLU A 69 -0.90 -5.63 3.08
N ILE A 70 -0.73 -5.00 1.91
CA ILE A 70 -0.53 -5.68 0.63
C ILE A 70 0.93 -6.11 0.53
N THR A 71 1.18 -7.41 0.57
CA THR A 71 2.53 -8.00 0.55
C THR A 71 2.65 -9.08 -0.54
N GLY A 72 3.85 -9.63 -0.72
CA GLY A 72 4.13 -10.66 -1.73
C GLY A 72 4.09 -10.14 -3.17
N ASP A 73 3.76 -11.01 -4.13
CA ASP A 73 3.69 -10.67 -5.56
C ASP A 73 2.70 -9.54 -5.89
N ALA A 74 1.64 -9.40 -5.07
CA ALA A 74 0.67 -8.31 -5.21
C ALA A 74 1.29 -6.92 -4.95
N ALA A 75 2.39 -6.84 -4.18
CA ALA A 75 3.13 -5.61 -3.89
C ALA A 75 4.15 -5.23 -4.98
N GLY A 76 3.91 -5.68 -6.22
CA GLY A 76 4.79 -5.47 -7.36
C GLY A 76 4.96 -4.00 -7.77
N LYS A 77 5.89 -3.77 -8.71
CA LYS A 77 6.23 -2.45 -9.24
C LYS A 77 5.00 -1.59 -9.65
N PRO A 78 3.97 -2.13 -10.33
CA PRO A 78 2.82 -1.32 -10.72
C PRO A 78 2.07 -0.72 -9.53
N LEU A 79 1.89 -1.50 -8.45
CA LEU A 79 1.28 -1.00 -7.22
C LEU A 79 2.16 0.07 -6.57
N GLN A 80 3.47 -0.16 -6.50
CA GLN A 80 4.40 0.82 -5.94
C GLN A 80 4.37 2.14 -6.71
N ASP A 81 4.26 2.10 -8.04
CA ASP A 81 4.15 3.29 -8.88
C ASP A 81 2.81 4.01 -8.69
N ALA A 82 1.70 3.29 -8.58
CA ALA A 82 0.41 3.88 -8.22
C ALA A 82 0.46 4.59 -6.85
N ILE A 83 1.12 3.99 -5.86
CA ILE A 83 1.25 4.58 -4.52
C ILE A 83 2.19 5.79 -4.48
N LYS A 84 3.21 5.85 -5.35
CA LYS A 84 4.00 7.09 -5.52
C LYS A 84 3.11 8.24 -5.98
N ASN A 85 2.24 7.99 -6.95
CA ASN A 85 1.28 8.99 -7.43
C ASN A 85 0.23 9.35 -6.36
N ILE A 86 -0.15 8.42 -5.48
CA ILE A 86 -0.96 8.76 -4.30
C ILE A 86 -0.26 9.78 -3.38
N LYS A 87 1.06 9.68 -3.21
CA LYS A 87 1.81 10.67 -2.40
C LYS A 87 1.81 12.04 -3.06
N VAL A 88 1.96 12.10 -4.38
CA VAL A 88 1.85 13.35 -5.15
C VAL A 88 0.45 13.96 -4.96
N ALA A 89 -0.61 13.17 -5.15
CA ALA A 89 -1.98 13.63 -4.90
C ALA A 89 -2.21 14.09 -3.44
N GLN A 90 -1.53 13.45 -2.47
CA GLN A 90 -1.58 13.88 -1.08
C GLN A 90 -1.01 15.29 -0.91
N GLU A 91 0.15 15.56 -1.51
CA GLU A 91 0.79 16.88 -1.46
C GLU A 91 -0.09 17.93 -2.14
N GLU A 92 -0.68 17.60 -3.30
CA GLU A 92 -1.63 18.46 -4.01
C GLU A 92 -2.86 18.78 -3.14
N CYS A 93 -3.46 17.79 -2.48
CA CYS A 93 -4.57 18.03 -1.55
C CYS A 93 -4.13 18.83 -0.30
N VAL A 94 -2.95 18.59 0.25
CA VAL A 94 -2.41 19.39 1.38
C VAL A 94 -2.24 20.87 1.00
N ASN A 95 -1.79 21.13 -0.24
CA ASN A 95 -1.62 22.48 -0.77
C ASN A 95 -2.95 23.14 -1.16
N GLY A 96 -4.07 22.42 -1.11
CA GLY A 96 -5.38 22.91 -1.54
C GLY A 96 -5.59 22.86 -3.06
N ASP A 97 -4.66 22.27 -3.81
CA ASP A 97 -4.73 22.07 -5.26
C ASP A 97 -5.64 20.87 -5.60
N THR A 98 -6.88 20.88 -5.13
CA THR A 98 -7.80 19.73 -5.25
C THR A 98 -8.10 19.35 -6.70
N LYS A 99 -8.01 20.31 -7.64
CA LYS A 99 -8.14 20.04 -9.07
C LYS A 99 -7.00 19.15 -9.58
N LYS A 100 -5.75 19.52 -9.30
CA LYS A 100 -4.58 18.70 -9.69
C LYS A 100 -4.61 17.35 -9.00
N ALA A 101 -4.95 17.32 -7.71
CA ALA A 101 -5.11 16.09 -6.97
C ALA A 101 -6.16 15.16 -7.62
N SER A 102 -7.28 15.69 -8.10
CA SER A 102 -8.30 14.89 -8.79
C SER A 102 -7.80 14.32 -10.12
N GLU A 103 -7.00 15.07 -10.88
CA GLU A 103 -6.37 14.62 -12.12
C GLU A 103 -5.37 13.48 -11.84
N THR A 104 -4.51 13.64 -10.84
CA THR A 104 -3.57 12.61 -10.38
C THR A 104 -4.29 11.36 -9.87
N LEU A 105 -5.30 11.53 -9.00
CA LEU A 105 -6.07 10.43 -8.40
C LEU A 105 -6.87 9.64 -9.44
N THR A 106 -7.32 10.27 -10.53
CA THR A 106 -8.01 9.57 -11.61
C THR A 106 -7.10 8.50 -12.24
N GLY A 107 -5.84 8.86 -12.53
CA GLY A 107 -4.85 7.91 -13.05
C GLY A 107 -4.49 6.82 -12.05
N VAL A 108 -4.40 7.16 -10.77
CA VAL A 108 -4.16 6.20 -9.69
C VAL A 108 -5.30 5.19 -9.58
N VAL A 109 -6.55 5.63 -9.52
CA VAL A 109 -7.72 4.76 -9.37
C VAL A 109 -7.76 3.77 -10.53
N ALA A 110 -7.58 4.23 -11.77
CA ALA A 110 -7.53 3.37 -12.95
C ALA A 110 -6.41 2.32 -12.85
N ALA A 111 -5.22 2.71 -12.38
CA ALA A 111 -4.11 1.78 -12.19
C ALA A 111 -4.41 0.74 -11.10
N LEU A 112 -4.95 1.16 -9.95
CA LEU A 112 -5.33 0.25 -8.86
C LEU A 112 -6.43 -0.72 -9.27
N GLU A 113 -7.42 -0.28 -10.05
CA GLU A 113 -8.46 -1.15 -10.61
C GLU A 113 -7.88 -2.18 -11.60
N ALA A 114 -6.93 -1.76 -12.44
CA ALA A 114 -6.24 -2.66 -13.37
C ALA A 114 -5.38 -3.72 -12.63
N ILE A 115 -4.78 -3.34 -11.51
CA ILE A 115 -4.03 -4.26 -10.63
C ILE A 115 -4.99 -5.23 -9.93
N ASN A 116 -6.06 -4.71 -9.33
CA ASN A 116 -7.05 -5.51 -8.58
C ASN A 116 -7.81 -6.51 -9.47
N SER A 117 -8.06 -6.15 -10.73
CA SER A 117 -8.68 -7.05 -11.72
C SER A 117 -7.70 -8.06 -12.33
N GLY A 118 -6.39 -7.97 -12.03
CA GLY A 118 -5.36 -8.79 -12.66
C GLY A 118 -5.10 -8.45 -14.13
N ALA A 119 -5.68 -7.36 -14.65
CA ALA A 119 -5.49 -6.92 -16.03
C ALA A 119 -4.01 -6.56 -16.35
N GLN A 120 -3.20 -6.29 -15.32
CA GLN A 120 -1.75 -6.12 -15.45
C GLN A 120 -0.92 -7.40 -15.24
N ALA A 121 -1.51 -8.51 -14.78
CA ALA A 121 -0.83 -9.81 -14.64
C ALA A 121 -0.78 -10.61 -15.96
N GLY A 122 -1.47 -10.13 -17.00
CA GLY A 122 -1.64 -10.84 -18.28
C GLY A 122 -0.77 -10.38 -19.45
N LYS A 123 0.18 -9.46 -19.27
CA LYS A 123 1.12 -9.06 -20.34
C LYS A 123 2.50 -8.71 -19.80
N VAL A 124 3.32 -9.72 -19.55
CA VAL A 124 4.65 -9.83 -20.18
C VAL A 124 4.93 -11.31 -20.44
N THR A 125 4.42 -11.84 -21.55
CA THR A 125 5.11 -12.96 -22.19
C THR A 125 6.44 -12.41 -22.70
N TYR A 126 7.52 -12.61 -21.95
CA TYR A 126 8.86 -12.58 -22.52
C TYR A 126 8.93 -13.78 -23.48
N GLN A 127 8.59 -13.57 -24.75
CA GLN A 127 9.03 -14.49 -25.79
C GLN A 127 10.50 -14.18 -26.05
N HIS A 128 11.31 -15.20 -25.81
CA HIS A 128 12.72 -15.29 -26.19
C HIS A 128 12.91 -15.12 -27.70
#